data_AF-A0A917HKU1-F1
#
_entry.id   AF-A0A917HKU1-F1
#
_cell.length_a   1.000
_cell.length_b   1.000
_cell.length_c   1.000
_cell.angle_alpha   90.00
_cell.angle_beta   90.00
_cell.angle_gamma   90.00
#
_symmetry.space_group_name_H-M   'P 1'
#
loop_
_entity.id
_entity.type
_entity.pdbx_description
1 polymer ?
#
loop_
_entity_poly.entity_id
_entity_poly.type
_entity_poly.pdbx_seq_one_letter_code
_entity_poly.pdbx_strand_id
1 'polypeptide(L)'
;MKKIMFCLCTIIAIAVLISALSVHAFADSYQVLALSTDADVFIYGIYASGAVVLDVPYSFGDCPFFTDECYVTYVNGLPFSGSSIPPSIPLGGASGYGNIYPLTNSYGDTVWDDVFQEEIYEDYDVTTHLGEVPEPGSWTFIVIGMLLTTAVIRKREFC
;
A
#
# COMPACT_ATOMS: atom_id res chain seq x y z
N MET A 1 -45.07 17.79 -26.70
CA MET A 1 -43.75 18.43 -26.54
C MET A 1 -43.07 18.11 -25.20
N LYS A 2 -43.72 18.23 -24.03
CA LYS A 2 -43.10 17.96 -22.71
C LYS A 2 -42.41 16.59 -22.55
N LYS A 3 -42.97 15.51 -23.14
CA LYS A 3 -42.40 14.15 -23.06
C LYS A 3 -41.05 13.99 -23.79
N ILE A 4 -40.87 14.69 -24.91
CA ILE A 4 -39.62 14.65 -25.70
C ILE A 4 -38.49 15.36 -24.96
N MET A 5 -38.80 16.51 -24.33
CA MET A 5 -37.84 17.28 -23.55
C MET A 5 -37.35 16.52 -22.31
N PHE A 6 -38.22 15.75 -21.65
CA PHE A 6 -37.83 14.92 -20.50
C PHE A 6 -36.85 13.82 -20.89
N CYS A 7 -37.09 13.14 -22.01
CA CYS A 7 -36.23 12.04 -22.49
C CYS A 7 -34.82 12.51 -22.85
N LEU A 8 -34.72 13.69 -23.48
CA LEU A 8 -33.43 14.29 -23.85
C LEU A 8 -32.56 14.59 -22.63
N CYS A 9 -33.16 15.12 -21.55
CA CYS A 9 -32.44 15.42 -20.31
C CYS A 9 -31.90 14.16 -19.63
N THR A 10 -32.65 13.05 -19.64
CA THR A 10 -32.19 11.79 -19.05
C THR A 10 -31.00 11.21 -19.80
N ILE A 11 -31.03 11.26 -21.14
CA ILE A 11 -29.93 10.75 -21.98
C ILE A 11 -28.66 11.58 -21.73
N ILE A 12 -28.76 12.91 -21.64
CA ILE A 12 -27.62 13.79 -21.35
C ILE A 12 -27.07 13.49 -19.95
N ALA A 13 -27.93 13.33 -18.93
CA ALA A 13 -27.49 13.00 -17.58
C ALA A 13 -26.77 11.65 -17.50
N ILE A 14 -27.27 10.63 -18.22
CA ILE A 14 -26.63 9.32 -18.31
C ILE A 14 -25.29 9.42 -19.04
N ALA A 15 -25.21 10.16 -20.14
CA ALA A 15 -23.96 10.36 -20.87
C ALA A 15 -22.89 11.06 -20.01
N VAL A 16 -23.28 12.09 -19.23
CA VAL A 16 -22.40 12.77 -18.28
C VAL A 16 -21.94 11.83 -17.16
N LEU A 17 -22.85 11.01 -16.61
CA LEU A 17 -22.51 10.03 -15.58
C LEU A 17 -21.53 8.98 -16.11
N ILE A 18 -21.74 8.43 -17.30
CA ILE A 18 -20.82 7.44 -17.91
C ILE A 18 -19.44 8.08 -18.17
N SER A 19 -19.40 9.34 -18.59
CA SER A 19 -18.16 10.08 -18.81
C SER A 19 -17.42 10.42 -17.50
N ALA A 20 -18.16 10.57 -16.39
CA ALA A 20 -17.60 10.86 -15.06
C ALA A 20 -17.24 9.58 -14.28
N LEU A 21 -17.71 8.40 -14.70
CA LEU A 21 -17.43 7.11 -14.06
C LEU A 21 -16.08 6.51 -14.50
N SER A 22 -15.40 7.07 -15.50
CA SER A 22 -14.09 6.57 -15.96
C SER A 22 -12.90 7.14 -15.18
N VAL A 23 -13.10 7.60 -13.94
CA VAL A 23 -11.99 7.74 -12.99
C VAL A 23 -11.66 6.34 -12.53
N HIS A 24 -10.51 5.83 -12.98
CA HIS A 24 -9.95 4.62 -12.41
C HIS A 24 -9.80 4.91 -10.91
N ALA A 25 -10.51 4.16 -10.07
CA ALA A 25 -10.06 4.00 -8.70
C ALA A 25 -8.71 3.32 -8.85
N PHE A 26 -7.63 4.10 -8.72
CA PHE A 26 -6.32 3.53 -8.51
C PHE A 26 -6.43 2.82 -7.17
N ALA A 27 -6.63 1.50 -7.24
CA ALA A 27 -6.29 0.68 -6.11
C ALA A 27 -4.79 0.88 -5.89
N ASP A 28 -4.39 1.07 -4.64
CA ASP A 28 -2.98 1.08 -4.26
C ASP A 28 -2.30 -0.13 -4.91
N SER A 29 -1.25 0.12 -5.67
CA SER A 29 -0.55 -0.95 -6.37
C SER A 29 0.64 -1.36 -5.51
N TYR A 30 0.49 -2.50 -4.86
CA TYR A 30 1.57 -3.12 -4.11
C TYR A 30 2.34 -4.07 -5.02
N GLN A 31 3.66 -4.08 -4.86
CA GLN A 31 4.53 -5.13 -5.39
C GLN A 31 4.99 -6.00 -4.24
N VAL A 32 4.73 -7.31 -4.35
CA VAL A 32 5.24 -8.29 -3.39
C VAL A 32 6.64 -8.71 -3.79
N LEU A 33 7.61 -8.51 -2.91
CA LEU A 33 9.02 -8.82 -3.09
C LEU A 33 9.44 -9.88 -2.07
N ALA A 34 10.01 -10.98 -2.55
CA ALA A 34 10.64 -11.97 -1.67
C ALA A 34 12.02 -11.45 -1.24
N LEU A 35 12.27 -11.36 0.07
CA LEU A 35 13.51 -10.81 0.63
C LEU A 35 14.53 -11.89 0.94
N SER A 36 14.09 -12.95 1.62
CA SER A 36 14.94 -14.03 2.11
C SER A 36 14.10 -15.28 2.41
N THR A 37 14.79 -16.42 2.47
CA THR A 37 14.25 -17.67 3.04
C THR A 37 14.44 -17.65 4.56
N ASP A 38 13.43 -18.03 5.33
CA ASP A 38 13.31 -18.05 6.81
C ASP A 38 14.13 -19.17 7.46
N ALA A 39 15.31 -19.51 6.94
CA ALA A 39 16.23 -20.44 7.60
C ALA A 39 16.92 -19.74 8.78
N ASP A 40 16.15 -19.45 9.83
CA ASP A 40 16.49 -18.66 11.04
C ASP A 40 16.63 -17.14 10.81
N VAL A 41 15.90 -16.58 9.84
CA VAL A 41 15.92 -15.13 9.54
C VAL A 41 14.70 -14.46 10.17
N PHE A 42 14.91 -13.46 11.01
CA PHE A 42 13.80 -12.77 11.67
C PHE A 42 13.64 -11.35 11.13
N ILE A 43 12.40 -10.89 11.02
CA ILE A 43 12.14 -9.48 10.79
C ILE A 43 12.56 -8.70 12.03
N TYR A 44 13.46 -7.72 11.87
CA TYR A 44 13.86 -6.80 12.93
C TYR A 44 12.99 -5.53 12.90
N GLY A 45 12.74 -5.01 11.70
CA GLY A 45 11.88 -3.85 11.50
C GLY A 45 11.89 -3.33 10.06
N ILE A 46 11.10 -2.29 9.83
CA ILE A 46 11.00 -1.56 8.58
C ILE A 46 11.14 -0.07 8.83
N TYR A 47 11.99 0.60 8.05
CA TYR A 47 12.19 2.04 8.11
C TYR A 47 11.01 2.79 7.47
N ALA A 48 10.87 4.06 7.83
CA ALA A 48 9.97 4.97 7.14
C ALA A 48 10.33 5.11 5.64
N SER A 49 11.58 4.87 5.24
CA SER A 49 11.96 4.91 3.81
C SER A 49 11.61 3.65 3.02
N GLY A 50 10.83 2.72 3.58
CA GLY A 50 10.56 1.40 2.99
C GLY A 50 11.66 0.36 3.21
N ALA A 51 12.87 0.75 3.63
CA ALA A 51 13.95 -0.22 3.83
C ALA A 51 13.61 -1.23 4.94
N VAL A 52 13.78 -2.52 4.67
CA VAL A 52 13.50 -3.61 5.62
C VAL A 52 14.80 -4.07 6.26
N VAL A 53 14.79 -4.30 7.58
CA VAL A 53 15.92 -4.87 8.31
C VAL A 53 15.57 -6.28 8.76
N LEU A 54 16.38 -7.24 8.36
CA LEU A 54 16.30 -8.62 8.80
C LEU A 54 17.46 -8.89 9.76
N ASP A 55 17.18 -9.58 10.86
CA ASP A 55 18.16 -10.24 11.71
C ASP A 55 18.43 -11.63 11.12
N VAL A 56 19.61 -11.83 10.58
CA VAL A 56 20.01 -13.04 9.88
C VAL A 56 21.04 -13.81 10.72
N PRO A 57 21.01 -15.15 10.70
CA PRO A 57 22.01 -15.94 11.37
C PRO A 57 23.35 -15.78 10.63
N TYR A 58 24.45 -16.06 11.32
CA TYR A 58 25.82 -15.94 10.78
C TYR A 58 25.94 -16.49 9.35
N SER A 59 26.72 -15.81 8.49
CA SER A 59 27.13 -16.19 7.11
C SER A 59 26.39 -15.55 5.93
N PHE A 60 25.49 -14.59 6.12
CA PHE A 60 24.84 -13.92 4.99
C PHE A 60 25.58 -12.63 4.55
N GLY A 61 26.20 -12.65 3.37
CA GLY A 61 26.74 -11.45 2.70
C GLY A 61 27.93 -10.75 3.40
N ASP A 62 27.94 -9.41 3.34
CA ASP A 62 29.01 -8.49 3.81
C ASP A 62 29.10 -8.34 5.35
N CYS A 63 28.44 -9.20 6.13
CA CYS A 63 28.51 -9.08 7.58
C CYS A 63 29.93 -9.39 8.10
N PRO A 64 30.59 -8.44 8.78
CA PRO A 64 31.97 -8.59 9.18
C PRO A 64 32.09 -9.59 10.34
N PHE A 65 32.47 -10.83 10.02
CA PHE A 65 33.01 -11.88 10.90
C PHE A 65 32.25 -12.23 12.21
N PHE A 66 31.82 -13.49 12.33
CA PHE A 66 31.61 -14.28 13.57
C PHE A 66 30.94 -13.63 14.80
N THR A 67 30.00 -12.70 14.61
CA THR A 67 29.04 -12.37 15.68
C THR A 67 27.78 -13.21 15.50
N ASP A 68 27.16 -13.60 16.61
CA ASP A 68 25.97 -14.46 16.63
C ASP A 68 24.75 -13.77 15.96
N GLU A 69 24.76 -12.44 15.83
CA GLU A 69 23.69 -11.63 15.25
C GLU A 69 24.24 -10.74 14.12
N CYS A 70 23.47 -10.63 13.03
CA CYS A 70 23.79 -9.80 11.86
C CYS A 70 22.49 -9.16 11.34
N TYR A 71 22.52 -7.85 11.09
CA TYR A 71 21.38 -7.09 10.58
C TYR A 71 21.62 -6.71 9.13
N VAL A 72 20.81 -7.24 8.21
CA VAL A 72 20.87 -6.92 6.78
C VAL A 72 19.72 -6.01 6.41
N THR A 73 20.05 -4.86 5.82
CA THR A 73 19.08 -3.91 5.30
C THR A 73 18.80 -4.19 3.84
N TYR A 74 17.54 -4.37 3.48
CA TYR A 74 17.03 -4.51 2.14
C TYR A 74 16.38 -3.21 1.70
N VAL A 75 16.61 -2.84 0.43
CA VAL A 75 15.96 -1.70 -0.22
C VAL A 75 15.37 -2.20 -1.52
N ASN A 76 14.05 -2.14 -1.64
CA ASN A 76 13.30 -2.63 -2.81
C ASN A 76 13.65 -4.09 -3.15
N GLY A 77 13.62 -4.98 -2.16
CA GLY A 77 13.94 -6.39 -2.33
C GLY A 77 15.42 -6.76 -2.55
N LEU A 78 16.34 -5.79 -2.54
CA LEU A 78 17.77 -6.06 -2.71
C LEU A 78 18.57 -5.78 -1.43
N PRO A 79 19.53 -6.65 -1.05
CA PRO A 79 20.39 -6.38 0.09
C PRO A 79 21.29 -5.17 -0.20
N PHE A 80 21.26 -4.19 0.71
CA PHE A 80 21.98 -2.92 0.57
C PHE A 80 23.18 -2.82 1.51
N SER A 81 23.03 -3.23 2.78
CA SER A 81 24.08 -3.14 3.78
C SER A 81 23.91 -4.15 4.92
N GLY A 82 25.01 -4.60 5.52
CA GLY A 82 25.03 -5.42 6.73
C GLY A 82 25.65 -4.67 7.92
N SER A 83 25.22 -5.00 9.14
CA SER A 83 25.75 -4.47 10.40
C SER A 83 25.71 -5.54 11.49
N SER A 84 26.75 -5.61 12.33
CA SER A 84 26.73 -6.44 13.56
C SER A 84 26.12 -5.71 14.77
N ILE A 85 25.72 -4.45 14.59
CA ILE A 85 25.06 -3.63 15.61
C ILE A 85 23.61 -3.41 15.16
N PRO A 86 22.61 -3.66 16.04
CA PRO A 86 21.21 -3.42 15.72
C PRO A 86 20.98 -1.96 15.36
N PRO A 87 20.40 -1.67 14.19
CA PRO A 87 20.13 -0.30 13.80
C PRO A 87 18.98 0.30 14.61
N SER A 88 19.05 1.59 14.94
CA SER A 88 17.91 2.29 15.51
C SER A 88 16.85 2.56 14.45
N ILE A 89 15.64 2.02 14.61
CA ILE A 89 14.51 2.32 13.72
C ILE A 89 13.93 3.71 14.09
N PRO A 90 14.00 4.71 13.18
CA PRO A 90 13.54 6.06 13.44
C PRO A 90 12.00 6.17 13.43
N LEU A 91 11.49 7.32 13.88
CA LEU A 91 10.06 7.64 13.87
C LEU A 91 9.45 7.45 12.47
N GLY A 92 8.30 6.76 12.41
CA GLY A 92 7.61 6.40 11.16
C GLY A 92 7.98 5.01 10.63
N GLY A 93 9.04 4.39 11.16
CA GLY A 93 9.28 2.96 11.00
C GLY A 93 8.46 2.13 11.99
N ALA A 94 8.40 0.83 11.73
CA ALA A 94 7.84 -0.15 12.64
C ALA A 94 8.94 -1.15 13.02
N SER A 95 9.10 -1.41 14.31
CA SER A 95 10.00 -2.43 14.84
C SER A 95 9.19 -3.49 15.56
N GLY A 96 9.51 -4.75 15.31
CA GLY A 96 8.93 -5.89 16.00
C GLY A 96 9.85 -7.06 15.78
N TYR A 97 10.27 -7.71 16.87
CA TYR A 97 11.18 -8.84 16.78
C TYR A 97 10.37 -10.13 16.66
N GLY A 98 10.57 -10.85 15.54
CA GLY A 98 10.02 -12.19 15.31
C GLY A 98 8.90 -12.27 14.26
N ASN A 99 8.45 -13.50 14.03
CA ASN A 99 7.72 -13.91 12.81
C ASN A 99 6.18 -13.80 12.89
N ILE A 100 5.62 -13.16 13.92
CA ILE A 100 4.20 -13.38 14.26
C ILE A 100 3.26 -12.31 13.67
N TYR A 101 3.75 -11.10 13.36
CA TYR A 101 2.87 -10.01 12.93
C TYR A 101 3.45 -9.22 11.75
N PRO A 102 2.60 -8.88 10.76
CA PRO A 102 2.99 -7.93 9.72
C PRO A 102 3.36 -6.59 10.37
N LEU A 103 4.48 -6.02 9.92
CA LEU A 103 4.93 -4.69 10.34
C LEU A 103 4.66 -3.71 9.20
N THR A 104 3.89 -2.66 9.47
CA THR A 104 3.56 -1.63 8.49
C THR A 104 4.21 -0.30 8.88
N ASN A 105 4.92 0.36 7.96
CA ASN A 105 5.52 1.67 8.19
C ASN A 105 4.49 2.82 7.95
N SER A 106 4.92 4.07 8.14
CA SER A 106 4.06 5.25 7.91
C SER A 106 3.67 5.50 6.45
N TYR A 107 4.31 4.83 5.50
CA TYR A 107 4.03 4.93 4.06
C TYR A 107 3.09 3.84 3.56
N GLY A 108 2.75 2.86 4.41
CA GLY A 108 1.88 1.75 4.04
C GLY A 108 2.63 0.50 3.58
N ASP A 109 3.96 0.55 3.47
CA ASP A 109 4.76 -0.63 3.16
C ASP A 109 4.65 -1.62 4.32
N THR A 110 4.46 -2.90 3.98
CA THR A 110 4.26 -3.96 4.98
C THR A 110 5.25 -5.08 4.77
N VAL A 111 5.97 -5.47 5.81
CA VAL A 111 6.83 -6.68 5.81
C VAL A 111 6.17 -7.75 6.67
N TRP A 112 6.20 -8.99 6.18
CA TRP A 112 5.59 -10.13 6.86
C TRP A 112 6.33 -11.43 6.54
N ASP A 113 6.19 -12.41 7.42
CA ASP A 113 6.78 -13.73 7.28
C ASP A 113 5.70 -14.76 6.93
N ASP A 114 5.89 -15.50 5.83
CA ASP A 114 5.06 -16.65 5.50
C ASP A 114 5.58 -17.89 6.25
N VAL A 115 5.04 -18.09 7.45
CA VAL A 115 5.36 -19.24 8.31
C VAL A 115 5.12 -20.60 7.62
N PHE A 116 4.34 -20.66 6.53
CA PHE A 116 4.12 -21.90 5.78
C PHE A 116 5.13 -22.13 4.66
N GLN A 117 5.62 -21.05 4.04
CA GLN A 117 6.58 -21.14 2.94
C GLN A 117 8.02 -20.89 3.40
N GLU A 118 8.23 -20.51 4.66
CA GLU A 118 9.53 -20.13 5.21
C GLU A 118 10.16 -19.02 4.33
N GLU A 119 9.37 -18.01 3.98
CA GLU A 119 9.77 -16.91 3.11
C GLU A 119 9.30 -15.57 3.69
N ILE A 120 10.20 -14.58 3.68
CA ILE A 120 9.90 -13.23 4.14
C ILE A 120 9.58 -12.35 2.94
N TYR A 121 8.45 -11.66 3.02
CA TYR A 121 7.90 -10.83 1.97
C TYR A 121 7.80 -9.36 2.38
N GLU A 122 8.01 -8.49 1.40
CA GLU A 122 7.74 -7.05 1.48
C GLU A 122 6.65 -6.70 0.47
N ASP A 123 5.56 -6.13 0.96
CA ASP A 123 4.54 -5.45 0.17
C ASP A 123 4.97 -3.98 0.05
N TYR A 124 5.59 -3.66 -1.08
CA TYR A 124 6.11 -2.33 -1.38
C TYR A 124 5.01 -1.48 -2.06
N ASP A 125 4.64 -0.35 -1.45
CA ASP A 125 3.68 0.58 -2.04
C ASP A 125 4.35 1.40 -3.17
N VAL A 126 4.11 0.96 -4.40
CA VAL A 126 4.60 1.62 -5.61
C VAL A 126 3.94 2.99 -5.79
N THR A 127 2.73 3.15 -5.25
CA THR A 127 1.86 4.29 -5.53
C THR A 127 2.24 5.55 -4.74
N THR A 128 2.58 5.43 -3.45
CA THR A 128 3.13 6.55 -2.67
C THR A 128 4.53 6.95 -3.13
N HIS A 129 5.37 5.99 -3.53
CA HIS A 129 6.76 6.26 -3.93
C HIS A 129 6.87 6.98 -5.28
N LEU A 130 5.94 6.73 -6.21
CA LEU A 130 5.93 7.44 -7.50
C LEU A 130 5.21 8.79 -7.43
N GLY A 131 4.54 9.12 -6.32
CA GLY A 131 3.80 10.38 -6.16
C GLY A 131 2.67 10.56 -7.18
N GLU A 132 2.23 9.47 -7.79
CA GLU A 132 1.46 9.50 -9.05
C GLU A 132 0.02 9.01 -8.92
N VAL A 133 -0.52 8.86 -7.71
CA VAL A 133 -1.96 8.63 -7.55
C VAL A 133 -2.67 9.93 -7.23
N PRO A 134 -3.41 10.52 -8.18
CA PRO A 134 -4.49 11.39 -7.81
C PRO A 134 -5.47 10.53 -7.03
N GLU A 135 -5.49 10.66 -5.71
CA GLU A 135 -6.63 10.21 -4.93
C GLU A 135 -7.89 10.73 -5.62
N PRO A 136 -8.98 9.95 -5.71
CA PRO A 136 -10.24 10.45 -6.25
C PRO A 136 -10.61 11.70 -5.47
N GLY A 137 -10.39 12.87 -6.09
CA GLY A 137 -10.46 14.14 -5.39
C GLY A 137 -11.81 14.25 -4.71
N SER A 138 -11.85 14.75 -3.48
CA SER A 138 -13.05 14.80 -2.64
C SER A 138 -14.26 15.41 -3.37
N TRP A 139 -14.01 16.23 -4.38
CA TRP A 139 -14.97 16.78 -5.34
C TRP A 139 -15.81 15.73 -6.07
N THR A 140 -15.25 14.61 -6.50
CA THR A 140 -15.99 13.56 -7.23
C THR A 140 -17.07 12.96 -6.34
N PHE A 141 -16.76 12.68 -5.08
CA PHE A 141 -17.74 12.19 -4.10
C PHE A 141 -18.82 13.23 -3.79
N ILE A 142 -18.44 14.50 -3.69
CA ILE A 142 -19.40 15.60 -3.50
C ILE A 142 -20.37 15.69 -4.67
N VAL A 143 -19.88 15.62 -5.91
CA VAL A 143 -20.73 15.69 -7.12
C VAL A 143 -21.68 14.51 -7.21
N ILE A 144 -21.19 13.29 -6.96
CA ILE A 144 -22.04 12.08 -6.95
C ILE A 144 -23.10 12.19 -5.84
N GLY A 145 -22.72 12.64 -4.64
CA GLY A 145 -23.64 12.85 -3.53
C GLY A 145 -24.74 13.86 -3.86
N MET A 146 -24.40 14.98 -4.49
CA MET A 146 -25.38 15.97 -4.93
C MET A 146 -26.36 15.39 -5.97
N LEU A 147 -25.85 14.67 -6.98
CA LEU A 147 -26.68 14.06 -8.02
C LEU A 147 -27.68 13.05 -7.43
N LEU A 148 -27.22 12.17 -6.53
CA LEU A 148 -28.08 11.22 -5.83
C LEU A 148 -29.16 11.93 -5.00
N THR A 149 -28.80 13.00 -4.30
CA THR A 149 -29.73 13.78 -3.47
C THR A 149 -30.84 14.42 -4.33
N THR A 150 -30.49 15.01 -5.47
CA THR A 150 -31.49 15.55 -6.42
C THR A 150 -32.42 14.47 -6.98
N ALA A 151 -31.92 13.26 -7.24
CA ALA A 151 -32.74 12.15 -7.71
C ALA A 151 -33.77 11.70 -6.65
N VAL A 152 -33.36 11.66 -5.37
CA VAL A 152 -34.24 11.33 -4.24
C VAL A 152 -35.32 12.38 -4.04
N ILE A 153 -34.98 13.67 -4.11
CA ILE A 153 -35.94 14.77 -3.95
C ILE A 153 -37.01 14.71 -5.05
N ARG A 154 -36.62 14.51 -6.31
CA ARG A 154 -37.57 14.40 -7.42
C ARG A 154 -38.53 13.22 -7.30
N LYS A 155 -38.11 12.11 -6.68
CA LYS A 155 -38.99 10.95 -6.49
C LYS A 155 -40.16 11.25 -5.53
N ARG A 156 -40.03 12.24 -4.64
CA ARG A 156 -41.08 12.61 -3.68
C ARG A 156 -42.20 13.49 -4.24
N GLU A 157 -41.97 14.20 -5.35
CA GLU A 157 -43.00 15.07 -5.94
C GLU A 157 -43.94 14.34 -6.92
N PHE A 158 -43.63 13.09 -7.27
CA PHE A 158 -44.38 12.28 -8.23
C PHE A 158 -45.16 11.10 -7.59
N CYS A 159 -45.24 11.05 -6.26
CA CYS A 159 -46.13 10.16 -5.50
C CYS A 159 -47.10 11.00 -4.68
#